data_AF-A0A1V5WKX6-F1
#
_entry.id   AF-A0A1V5WKX6-F1
#
_cell.length_a   1.000
_cell.length_b   1.000
_cell.length_c   1.000
_cell.angle_alpha   90.00
_cell.angle_beta   90.00
_cell.angle_gamma   90.00
#
_symmetry.space_group_name_H-M   'P 1'
#
loop_
_entity.id
_entity.type
_entity.pdbx_description
1 polymer ?
#
loop_
_entity_poly.entity_id
_entity_poly.type
_entity_poly.pdbx_seq_one_letter_code
_entity_poly.pdbx_strand_id
1 'polypeptide(L)'
;MNEKRLPPRLMVLLVVLKGEKVYKIPLESGIKLDHLKDFNTLRRILTPLVQLYHGVGFDTRLTYDEFSIFINDLQHLGYERLDEYSSGIQELVEAKPITENNQDVEKIRKGLLISLKSQELSEVLATKLKQAIHEVFENEKKKGGLMNKEPSLEPMESSIIREALYLLTPQLP
;
A
#
# COMPACT_ATOMS: atom_id res chain seq x y z
N MET A 1 37.90 14.02 -19.40
CA MET A 1 36.80 14.36 -18.47
C MET A 1 35.97 13.09 -18.32
N ASN A 2 36.24 12.28 -17.29
CA ASN A 2 35.43 11.09 -17.00
C ASN A 2 34.46 11.51 -15.90
N GLU A 3 33.21 11.78 -16.26
CA GLU A 3 32.13 11.78 -15.27
C GLU A 3 32.02 10.35 -14.75
N LYS A 4 32.68 10.07 -13.61
CA LYS A 4 32.42 8.86 -12.85
C LYS A 4 30.94 8.90 -12.49
N ARG A 5 30.12 8.09 -13.18
CA ARG A 5 28.75 7.85 -12.76
C ARG A 5 28.81 7.38 -11.31
N LEU A 6 28.09 8.06 -10.43
CA LEU A 6 27.95 7.64 -9.05
C LEU A 6 27.38 6.21 -9.03
N PRO A 7 27.91 5.31 -8.19
CA PRO A 7 27.39 3.95 -8.06
C PRO A 7 25.89 3.97 -7.72
N PRO A 8 25.12 2.96 -8.16
CA PRO A 8 23.72 2.80 -7.73
C PRO A 8 23.60 2.89 -6.22
N ARG A 9 22.68 3.73 -5.76
CA ARG A 9 22.38 3.89 -4.33
C ARG A 9 21.22 3.00 -3.94
N LEU A 10 21.51 1.98 -3.14
CA LEU A 10 20.52 1.16 -2.49
C LEU A 10 20.11 1.83 -1.17
N MET A 11 18.81 1.85 -0.89
CA MET A 11 18.28 2.28 0.40
C MET A 11 17.67 1.07 1.11
N VAL A 12 17.98 0.92 2.38
CA VAL A 12 17.50 -0.20 3.21
C VAL A 12 16.76 0.38 4.40
N LEU A 13 15.53 -0.06 4.63
CA LEU A 13 14.78 0.24 5.84
C LEU A 13 15.23 -0.72 6.95
N LEU A 14 15.61 -0.18 8.10
CA LEU A 14 15.87 -0.92 9.32
C LEU A 14 14.62 -0.92 10.19
N VAL A 15 14.17 -2.11 10.58
CA VAL A 15 13.02 -2.30 11.47
C VAL A 15 13.48 -3.05 12.70
N VAL A 16 13.47 -2.37 13.85
CA VAL A 16 13.88 -2.94 15.14
C VAL A 16 12.63 -3.22 15.96
N LEU A 17 12.47 -4.46 16.37
CA LEU A 17 11.39 -4.91 17.25
C LEU A 17 11.94 -5.29 18.63
N LYS A 18 11.05 -5.41 19.61
CA LYS A 18 11.38 -5.97 20.93
C LYS A 18 12.08 -7.33 20.82
N GLY A 19 12.91 -7.62 21.81
CA GLY A 19 13.69 -8.86 21.86
C GLY A 19 14.85 -8.90 20.86
N GLU A 20 15.41 -7.72 20.55
CA GLU A 20 16.60 -7.55 19.70
C GLU A 20 16.44 -8.09 18.26
N LYS A 21 15.19 -8.21 17.78
CA LYS A 21 14.91 -8.61 16.40
C LYS A 21 15.09 -7.42 15.48
N VAL A 22 16.05 -7.50 14.56
CA VAL A 22 16.33 -6.46 13.57
C VAL A 22 16.13 -7.02 12.18
N TYR A 23 15.31 -6.34 11.38
CA TYR A 23 15.05 -6.68 9.98
C TYR A 23 15.57 -5.59 9.07
N LYS A 24 16.11 -6.00 7.93
CA LYS A 24 16.57 -5.12 6.86
C LYS A 24 15.69 -5.34 5.63
N ILE A 25 15.02 -4.30 5.17
CA ILE A 25 14.14 -4.35 3.99
C ILE A 25 14.77 -3.50 2.89
N PRO A 26 15.29 -4.09 1.81
CA PRO A 26 15.72 -3.35 0.63
C PRO A 26 14.53 -2.59 0.04
N LEU A 27 14.71 -1.31 -0.26
CA LEU A 27 13.67 -0.48 -0.85
C LEU A 27 13.88 -0.38 -2.37
N GLU A 28 12.78 -0.42 -3.11
CA GLU A 28 12.78 -0.31 -4.57
C GLU A 28 13.38 1.01 -5.05
N SER A 29 14.05 0.96 -6.22
CA SER A 29 14.63 2.14 -6.87
C SER A 29 13.53 3.16 -7.21
N GLY A 30 13.46 4.24 -6.44
CA GLY A 30 12.43 5.29 -6.58
C GLY A 30 11.73 5.64 -5.28
N ILE A 31 11.80 4.79 -4.26
CA ILE A 31 11.33 5.14 -2.92
C ILE A 31 12.29 6.18 -2.33
N LYS A 32 11.79 7.40 -2.16
CA LYS A 32 12.52 8.48 -1.47
C LYS A 32 12.29 8.38 0.03
N LEU A 33 13.22 8.92 0.81
CA LEU A 33 13.11 8.94 2.27
C LEU A 33 11.82 9.61 2.76
N ASP A 34 11.38 10.68 2.10
CA ASP A 34 10.13 11.37 2.45
C ASP A 34 8.88 10.50 2.22
N HIS A 35 8.93 9.49 1.35
CA HIS A 35 7.82 8.55 1.18
C HIS A 35 7.65 7.65 2.42
N LEU A 36 8.69 7.45 3.22
CA LEU A 36 8.60 6.69 4.48
C LEU A 36 7.84 7.44 5.57
N LYS A 37 7.58 8.75 5.38
CA LYS A 37 6.70 9.55 6.24
C LYS A 37 5.22 9.32 5.92
N ASP A 38 4.90 8.78 4.74
CA ASP A 38 3.54 8.39 4.38
C ASP A 38 3.22 7.01 4.98
N PHE A 39 2.22 6.97 5.86
CA PHE A 39 1.88 5.75 6.58
C PHE A 39 1.32 4.65 5.68
N ASN A 40 0.67 4.99 4.57
CA ASN A 40 0.18 3.97 3.63
C ASN A 40 1.34 3.26 2.92
N THR A 41 2.33 4.03 2.48
CA THR A 41 3.56 3.53 1.87
C THR A 41 4.36 2.70 2.86
N LEU A 42 4.60 3.23 4.06
CA LEU A 42 5.32 2.50 5.10
C LEU A 42 4.59 1.22 5.49
N ARG A 43 3.26 1.24 5.64
CA ARG A 43 2.46 0.04 5.91
C ARG A 43 2.65 -1.01 4.82
N ARG A 44 2.57 -0.62 3.54
CA ARG A 44 2.77 -1.54 2.40
C ARG A 44 4.16 -2.19 2.42
N ILE A 45 5.20 -1.40 2.73
CA ILE A 45 6.58 -1.90 2.86
C ILE A 45 6.69 -2.90 4.02
N LEU A 46 5.99 -2.64 5.12
CA LEU A 46 6.03 -3.49 6.32
C LEU A 46 5.16 -4.75 6.21
N THR A 47 4.12 -4.78 5.37
CA THR A 47 3.18 -5.92 5.25
C THR A 47 3.88 -7.27 5.09
N PRO A 48 4.85 -7.45 4.15
CA PRO A 48 5.58 -8.71 4.02
C PRO A 48 6.34 -9.11 5.29
N LEU A 49 6.88 -8.12 6.00
CA LEU A 49 7.58 -8.36 7.25
C LEU A 49 6.61 -8.77 8.39
N VAL A 50 5.41 -8.21 8.43
CA VAL A 50 4.38 -8.63 9.41
C VAL A 50 3.95 -10.07 9.14
N GLN A 51 3.77 -10.46 7.88
CA GLN A 51 3.46 -11.84 7.51
C GLN A 51 4.58 -12.80 7.94
N LEU A 52 5.84 -12.42 7.69
CA LEU A 52 7.01 -13.17 8.16
C LEU A 52 7.04 -13.30 9.68
N TYR A 53 6.75 -12.21 10.41
CA TYR A 53 6.74 -12.19 11.88
C TYR A 53 5.74 -13.20 12.47
N HIS A 54 4.58 -13.39 11.82
CA HIS A 54 3.55 -14.36 12.23
C HIS A 54 3.71 -15.74 11.60
N GLY A 55 4.67 -15.93 10.68
CA GLY A 55 4.88 -17.19 9.98
C GLY A 55 3.75 -17.56 9.01
N VAL A 56 3.05 -16.57 8.45
CA VAL A 56 1.99 -16.76 7.45
C VAL A 56 2.51 -16.48 6.04
N GLY A 57 1.83 -17.00 5.01
CA GLY A 57 2.24 -16.78 3.61
C GLY A 57 2.14 -15.32 3.17
N PHE A 58 2.97 -14.88 2.22
CA PHE A 58 3.06 -13.48 1.76
C PHE A 58 1.78 -12.92 1.10
N ASP A 59 0.85 -13.78 0.70
CA ASP A 59 -0.45 -13.37 0.14
C ASP A 59 -1.59 -13.42 1.17
N THR A 60 -1.26 -13.77 2.43
CA THR A 60 -2.25 -13.86 3.50
C THR A 60 -2.70 -12.46 3.90
N ARG A 61 -4.00 -12.19 3.82
CA ARG A 61 -4.57 -10.95 4.31
C ARG A 61 -4.40 -10.85 5.82
N LEU A 62 -3.62 -9.87 6.26
CA LEU A 62 -3.41 -9.59 7.68
C LEU A 62 -4.67 -8.98 8.29
N THR A 63 -5.03 -9.46 9.48
CA THR A 63 -6.05 -8.85 10.34
C THR A 63 -5.49 -7.64 11.08
N TYR A 64 -6.40 -6.80 11.58
CA TYR A 64 -6.04 -5.68 12.46
C TYR A 64 -5.23 -6.14 13.67
N ASP A 65 -5.59 -7.27 14.28
CA ASP A 65 -4.94 -7.77 15.51
C ASP A 65 -3.52 -8.27 15.22
N GLU A 66 -3.31 -9.05 14.15
CA GLU A 66 -1.98 -9.51 13.74
C GLU A 66 -1.06 -8.32 13.46
N PHE A 67 -1.55 -7.33 12.71
CA PHE A 67 -0.78 -6.13 12.43
C PHE A 67 -0.49 -5.33 13.72
N SER A 68 -1.47 -5.24 14.63
CA SER A 68 -1.33 -4.52 15.89
C SER A 68 -0.29 -5.15 16.82
N ILE A 69 -0.23 -6.48 16.90
CA ILE A 69 0.80 -7.20 17.68
C ILE A 69 2.20 -6.81 17.19
N PHE A 70 2.43 -6.89 15.89
CA PHE A 70 3.72 -6.51 15.29
C PHE A 70 4.08 -5.05 15.57
N ILE A 71 3.13 -4.13 15.38
CA ILE A 71 3.35 -2.69 15.57
C ILE A 71 3.63 -2.35 17.04
N ASN A 72 3.00 -3.03 17.99
CA ASN A 72 3.25 -2.83 19.41
C ASN A 72 4.66 -3.25 19.83
N ASP A 73 5.30 -4.12 19.06
CA ASP A 73 6.68 -4.53 19.24
C ASP A 73 7.70 -3.64 18.52
N LEU A 74 7.26 -2.78 17.61
CA LEU A 74 8.14 -1.84 16.89
C LEU A 74 8.84 -0.88 17.86
N GLN A 75 10.15 -0.98 18.02
CA GLN A 75 10.94 -0.11 18.89
C GLN A 75 11.60 1.05 18.14
N HIS A 76 12.07 0.81 16.93
CA HIS A 76 12.80 1.82 16.16
C HIS A 76 12.68 1.58 14.66
N LEU A 77 12.64 2.66 13.90
CA LEU A 77 12.85 2.65 12.46
C LEU A 77 14.07 3.50 12.11
N GLY A 78 14.89 2.98 11.22
CA GLY A 78 16.05 3.66 10.66
C GLY A 78 16.19 3.36 9.18
N TYR A 79 17.17 3.98 8.54
CA TYR A 79 17.55 3.60 7.18
C TYR A 79 19.06 3.61 7.02
N GLU A 80 19.51 2.79 6.07
CA GLU A 80 20.88 2.77 5.56
C GLU A 80 20.87 3.18 4.08
N ARG A 81 21.87 3.94 3.65
CA ARG A 81 22.20 4.12 2.24
C ARG A 81 23.51 3.43 1.94
N LEU A 82 23.46 2.61 0.91
CA LEU A 82 24.57 1.79 0.44
C LEU A 82 24.90 2.19 -0.99
N ASP A 83 26.17 2.47 -1.27
CA ASP A 83 26.66 2.56 -2.64
C ASP A 83 27.02 1.14 -3.10
N GLU A 84 26.49 0.72 -4.24
CA GLU A 84 26.74 -0.61 -4.81
C GLU A 84 27.74 -0.52 -5.97
N TYR A 85 28.87 -1.18 -5.85
CA TYR A 85 29.89 -1.22 -6.88
C TYR A 85 29.64 -2.35 -7.87
N SER A 86 30.18 -2.24 -9.08
CA SER A 86 30.06 -3.28 -10.12
C SER A 86 30.65 -4.64 -9.72
N SER A 87 31.45 -4.68 -8.65
CA SER A 87 31.96 -5.89 -8.01
C SER A 87 30.94 -6.60 -7.09
N GLY A 88 29.75 -6.03 -6.89
CA GLY A 88 28.75 -6.50 -5.92
C GLY A 88 29.08 -6.12 -4.47
N ILE A 89 30.15 -5.34 -4.24
CA ILE A 89 30.48 -4.81 -2.93
C ILE A 89 29.52 -3.67 -2.61
N GLN A 90 28.93 -3.69 -1.42
CA GLN A 90 28.09 -2.63 -0.90
C GLN A 90 28.86 -1.88 0.19
N GLU A 91 28.95 -0.56 0.06
CA GLU A 91 29.59 0.33 1.03
C GLU A 91 28.54 1.16 1.75
N LEU A 92 28.56 1.16 3.08
CA LEU A 92 27.67 1.98 3.91
C LEU A 92 28.10 3.44 3.84
N VAL A 93 27.24 4.26 3.25
CA VAL A 93 27.46 5.71 3.11
C VAL A 93 26.79 6.48 4.24
N GLU A 94 25.61 6.05 4.66
CA GLU A 94 24.79 6.75 5.64
C GLU A 94 23.95 5.74 6.43
N ALA A 95 23.89 5.91 7.75
CA ALA A 95 22.93 5.23 8.60
C ALA A 95 22.29 6.27 9.52
N LYS A 96 20.96 6.42 9.45
CA LYS A 96 20.24 7.42 10.25
C LYS A 96 18.92 6.88 10.78
N PRO A 97 18.51 7.33 11.98
CA PRO A 97 17.19 7.03 12.49
C PRO A 97 16.10 7.73 11.66
N ILE A 98 14.95 7.08 11.54
CA ILE A 98 13.68 7.69 11.11
C ILE A 98 12.90 8.13 12.35
N THR A 99 12.99 7.36 13.44
CA THR A 99 12.43 7.68 14.75
C THR A 99 13.54 8.10 15.70
N GLU A 100 13.61 9.37 16.10
CA GLU A 100 14.68 9.85 16.97
C GLU A 100 14.40 9.57 18.45
N ASN A 101 13.12 9.46 18.82
CA ASN A 101 12.69 9.26 20.19
C ASN A 101 11.40 8.41 20.29
N ASN A 102 11.00 8.09 21.52
CA ASN A 102 9.81 7.27 21.78
C ASN A 102 8.50 7.93 21.31
N GLN A 103 8.41 9.25 21.25
CA GLN A 103 7.22 9.94 20.74
C GLN A 103 7.07 9.75 19.23
N ASP A 104 8.18 9.74 18.49
CA ASP A 104 8.18 9.45 17.05
C ASP A 104 7.72 8.01 16.79
N VAL A 105 8.22 7.06 17.58
CA VAL A 105 7.81 5.64 17.51
C VAL A 105 6.31 5.52 17.75
N GLU A 106 5.77 6.15 18.80
CA GLU A 106 4.34 6.16 19.09
C GLU A 106 3.50 6.80 17.97
N LYS A 107 4.00 7.89 17.37
CA LYS A 107 3.35 8.54 16.23
C LYS A 107 3.28 7.61 15.02
N ILE A 108 4.36 6.91 14.72
CA ILE A 108 4.40 5.92 13.63
C ILE A 108 3.44 4.76 13.92
N ARG A 109 3.48 4.19 15.12
CA ARG A 109 2.57 3.11 15.53
C ARG A 109 1.11 3.49 15.31
N LYS A 110 0.70 4.64 15.85
CA LYS A 110 -0.68 5.16 15.69
C LYS A 110 -1.02 5.42 14.23
N GLY A 111 -0.11 6.05 13.48
CA GLY A 111 -0.28 6.35 12.07
C GLY A 111 -0.50 5.10 11.21
N LEU A 112 0.30 4.06 11.45
CA LEU A 112 0.18 2.77 10.75
C LEU A 112 -1.14 2.06 11.07
N LEU A 113 -1.57 2.06 12.34
CA LEU A 113 -2.85 1.49 12.74
C LEU A 113 -4.06 2.23 12.15
N ILE A 114 -4.00 3.57 12.11
CA ILE A 114 -5.03 4.39 11.47
C ILE A 114 -5.07 4.12 9.97
N SER A 115 -3.91 4.03 9.31
CA SER A 115 -3.80 3.68 7.90
C SER A 115 -4.47 2.35 7.60
N LEU A 116 -4.19 1.30 8.40
CA LEU A 116 -4.84 -0.01 8.26
C LEU A 116 -6.36 0.06 8.39
N LYS A 117 -6.88 0.68 9.46
CA LYS A 117 -8.33 0.85 9.65
C LYS A 117 -8.98 1.63 8.50
N SER A 118 -8.31 2.68 8.03
CA SER A 118 -8.80 3.48 6.90
C SER A 118 -8.92 2.65 5.63
N GLN A 119 -7.97 1.75 5.36
CA GLN A 119 -8.06 0.82 4.24
C GLN A 119 -9.23 -0.16 4.41
N GLU A 120 -9.35 -0.81 5.58
CA GLU A 120 -10.45 -1.75 5.86
C GLU A 120 -11.82 -1.09 5.66
N LEU A 121 -11.99 0.13 6.17
CA LEU A 121 -13.21 0.92 5.98
C LEU A 121 -13.44 1.24 4.50
N SER A 122 -12.41 1.65 3.77
CA SER A 122 -12.51 1.97 2.35
C SER A 122 -12.93 0.75 1.53
N GLU A 123 -12.40 -0.44 1.83
CA GLU A 123 -12.76 -1.69 1.17
C GLU A 123 -14.21 -2.10 1.45
N VAL A 124 -14.67 -1.96 2.70
CA VAL A 124 -16.06 -2.24 3.08
C VAL A 124 -17.01 -1.26 2.38
N LEU A 125 -16.68 0.03 2.35
CA LEU A 125 -17.47 1.05 1.67
C LEU A 125 -17.55 0.79 0.17
N ALA A 126 -16.43 0.50 -0.49
CA ALA A 126 -16.39 0.17 -1.92
C ALA A 126 -17.27 -1.05 -2.24
N THR A 127 -17.23 -2.08 -1.39
CA THR A 127 -18.05 -3.29 -1.55
C THR A 127 -19.53 -2.98 -1.43
N LYS A 128 -19.94 -2.24 -0.38
CA LYS A 128 -21.34 -1.85 -0.17
C LYS A 128 -21.86 -0.95 -1.29
N LEU A 129 -21.04 -0.01 -1.76
CA LEU A 129 -21.41 0.87 -2.87
C LEU A 129 -21.60 0.07 -4.16
N LYS A 130 -20.68 -0.86 -4.46
CA LYS A 130 -20.82 -1.76 -5.63
C LYS A 130 -22.11 -2.58 -5.57
N GLN A 131 -22.46 -3.11 -4.40
CA GLN A 131 -23.71 -3.86 -4.19
C GLN A 131 -24.94 -2.97 -4.41
N ALA A 132 -24.96 -1.77 -3.81
CA ALA A 132 -26.09 -0.84 -3.96
C ALA A 132 -26.28 -0.40 -5.42
N ILE A 133 -25.20 -0.10 -6.13
CA ILE A 133 -25.23 0.21 -7.56
C ILE A 133 -25.83 -0.96 -8.34
N HIS A 134 -25.32 -2.18 -8.13
CA HIS A 134 -25.80 -3.37 -8.81
C HIS A 134 -27.30 -3.62 -8.57
N GLU A 135 -27.77 -3.46 -7.34
CA GLU A 135 -29.19 -3.61 -6.99
C GLU A 135 -30.08 -2.60 -7.71
N VAL A 136 -29.66 -1.32 -7.76
CA VAL A 136 -30.40 -0.28 -8.51
C VAL A 136 -30.50 -0.65 -10.00
N PHE A 137 -29.39 -1.08 -10.61
CA PHE A 137 -29.37 -1.51 -12.01
C PHE A 137 -30.29 -2.69 -12.29
N GLU A 138 -30.25 -3.73 -11.46
CA GLU A 138 -31.11 -4.91 -11.63
C GLU A 138 -32.60 -4.56 -11.43
N ASN A 139 -32.92 -3.65 -10.52
CA ASN A 139 -34.28 -3.16 -10.33
C ASN A 139 -34.80 -2.35 -11.53
N GLU A 140 -33.97 -1.48 -12.11
CA GLU A 140 -34.35 -0.71 -13.32
C GLU A 140 -34.51 -1.60 -14.55
N LYS A 141 -33.68 -2.63 -14.69
CA LYS A 141 -33.81 -3.65 -15.75
C LYS A 141 -35.14 -4.40 -15.63
N LYS A 142 -35.52 -4.82 -14.42
CA LYS A 142 -36.79 -5.52 -14.14
C LYS A 142 -38.03 -4.65 -14.36
N LYS A 143 -37.94 -3.34 -14.14
CA LYS A 143 -39.02 -2.37 -14.42
C LYS A 143 -39.21 -2.06 -15.92
N GLY A 144 -38.43 -2.68 -16.81
CA GLY A 144 -38.52 -2.47 -18.25
C GLY A 144 -37.90 -1.16 -18.75
N GLY A 145 -37.21 -0.39 -17.89
CA GLY A 145 -36.62 0.91 -18.25
C GLY A 145 -35.44 0.82 -19.22
N LEU A 146 -34.76 -0.34 -19.28
CA LEU A 146 -33.56 -0.56 -20.09
C LEU A 146 -33.76 -1.45 -21.33
N MET A 147 -34.89 -2.16 -21.48
CA MET A 147 -35.07 -3.15 -22.56
C MET A 147 -35.81 -2.63 -23.80
N ASN A 148 -36.42 -1.43 -23.79
CA ASN A 148 -37.31 -0.99 -24.88
C ASN A 148 -37.04 0.43 -25.41
N LYS A 149 -35.79 0.90 -25.46
CA LYS A 149 -35.45 2.09 -26.25
C LYS A 149 -34.36 1.75 -27.26
N GLU A 150 -34.74 1.68 -28.53
CA GLU A 150 -33.80 1.78 -29.65
C GLU A 150 -32.86 2.98 -29.42
N PRO A 151 -31.57 2.87 -29.81
CA PRO A 151 -30.61 3.93 -29.58
C PRO A 151 -30.96 5.13 -30.46
N SER A 152 -31.71 6.09 -29.92
CA SER A 152 -31.86 7.39 -30.57
C SER A 152 -30.51 8.11 -30.51
N LEU A 153 -29.92 8.33 -31.68
CA LEU A 153 -28.72 9.13 -31.91
C LEU A 153 -29.01 10.60 -31.61
N GLU A 154 -29.06 10.99 -30.33
CA GLU A 154 -29.04 12.39 -29.86
C GLU A 154 -28.23 12.51 -28.55
N PRO A 155 -27.63 13.67 -28.27
CA PRO A 155 -26.18 13.82 -28.16
C PRO A 155 -25.61 13.49 -26.77
N MET A 156 -24.55 12.67 -26.78
CA MET A 156 -23.27 12.73 -26.03
C MET A 156 -23.19 13.35 -24.60
N GLU A 157 -24.27 13.42 -23.83
CA GLU A 157 -24.27 13.89 -22.44
C GLU A 157 -24.84 12.85 -21.43
N SER A 158 -25.24 11.67 -21.91
CA SER A 158 -25.68 10.55 -21.08
C SER A 158 -24.60 9.47 -21.08
N SER A 159 -24.05 9.03 -19.97
CA SER A 159 -24.31 9.28 -18.56
C SER A 159 -23.25 8.47 -17.82
N ILE A 160 -22.83 8.88 -16.62
CA ILE A 160 -21.98 8.10 -15.69
C ILE A 160 -22.40 6.61 -15.63
N ILE A 161 -23.68 6.35 -15.87
CA ILE A 161 -24.31 5.03 -15.99
C ILE A 161 -23.68 4.14 -17.09
N ARG A 162 -23.35 4.69 -18.27
CA ARG A 162 -22.75 3.92 -19.39
C ARG A 162 -21.29 3.56 -19.12
N GLU A 163 -20.54 4.49 -18.53
CA GLU A 163 -19.17 4.26 -18.06
C GLU A 163 -19.13 3.21 -16.94
N ALA A 164 -20.06 3.31 -15.98
CA ALA A 164 -20.20 2.34 -14.90
C ALA A 164 -20.57 0.94 -15.42
N LEU A 165 -21.42 0.84 -16.45
CA LEU A 165 -21.75 -0.43 -17.12
C LEU A 165 -20.52 -1.07 -17.80
N TYR A 166 -19.65 -0.26 -18.41
CA TYR A 166 -18.41 -0.73 -19.03
C TYR A 166 -17.37 -1.21 -17.98
N LEU A 167 -17.30 -0.54 -16.82
CA LEU A 167 -16.38 -0.90 -15.74
C LEU A 167 -16.84 -2.11 -14.92
N LEU A 168 -18.14 -2.41 -14.91
CA LEU A 168 -18.73 -3.51 -14.14
C LEU A 168 -18.87 -4.81 -14.95
N THR A 169 -18.66 -4.79 -16.26
CA THR A 169 -18.70 -5.99 -17.11
C THR A 169 -17.35 -6.73 -17.04
N PRO A 170 -17.33 -8.06 -16.81
CA PRO A 170 -16.11 -8.84 -16.92
C PRO A 170 -15.57 -8.73 -18.34
N GLN A 171 -14.37 -8.17 -18.49
CA GLN A 171 -13.69 -8.11 -19.77
C GLN A 171 -13.26 -9.55 -20.11
N LEU A 172 -13.94 -10.15 -21.09
CA LEU A 172 -13.50 -11.43 -21.67
C LEU A 172 -12.12 -11.22 -22.34
N PRO A 173 -11.23 -12.23 -22.27
CA PRO A 173 -9.91 -12.16 -22.90
C PRO A 173 -9.98 -12.05 -24.42
#